data_AF-A0A142XCM9-F1
#
_entry.id   AF-A0A142XCM9-F1
#
_cell.length_a   1.000
_cell.length_b   1.000
_cell.length_c   1.000
_cell.angle_alpha   90.00
_cell.angle_beta   90.00
_cell.angle_gamma   90.00
#
_symmetry.space_group_name_H-M   'P 1'
#
loop_
_entity.id
_entity.type
_entity.pdbx_description
1 polymer ?
#
loop_
_entity_poly.entity_id
_entity_poly.type
_entity_poly.pdbx_seq_one_letter_code
_entity_poly.pdbx_strand_id
1 'polypeptide(L)'
;MTVARNRSRPHPLPLELRWDARSPLPARWVLPDGARPPVPVRSNKVPLDFTAGMRTLCEDVVARCEPLRHVHMPRVLVTFTPSRNRSRYGLQARVTPLRFRDGALTRRHGPTDYQVQRFFVNGHEMLYVLTFCLPRFIDQPFHEKLITVFHELYHVAPEFDGDLRRHPGRYTVHSHSKDQYDERMAELVDAYLARHPDPSKFEFLRASYRELWDAHGGITGVVVPRPKLLPVGVVSRQVAARNHGSGAE
;
A
#
# COMPACT_ATOMS: atom_id res chain seq x y z
N MET A 1 -3.69 39.56 28.97
CA MET A 1 -4.31 38.23 29.16
C MET A 1 -4.17 37.43 27.88
N THR A 2 -3.16 36.56 27.81
CA THR A 2 -2.89 35.74 26.63
C THR A 2 -3.39 34.33 26.92
N VAL A 3 -4.49 33.94 26.28
CA VAL A 3 -5.07 32.60 26.39
C VAL A 3 -4.09 31.60 25.76
N ALA A 4 -3.40 30.85 26.61
CA ALA A 4 -2.53 29.76 26.17
C ALA A 4 -3.39 28.70 25.48
N ARG A 5 -3.21 28.54 24.17
CA ARG A 5 -3.79 27.44 23.40
C ARG A 5 -3.29 26.14 23.98
N ASN A 6 -4.19 25.39 24.61
CA ASN A 6 -3.96 24.04 25.12
C ASN A 6 -3.59 23.14 23.93
N ARG A 7 -2.29 22.98 23.66
CA ARG A 7 -1.78 22.01 22.69
C ARG A 7 -1.98 20.64 23.32
N SER A 8 -3.10 19.99 22.99
CA SER A 8 -3.35 18.59 23.32
C SER A 8 -2.12 17.76 23.00
N ARG A 9 -1.57 17.08 24.03
CA ARG A 9 -0.44 16.16 23.85
C ARG A 9 -0.87 15.08 22.86
N PRO A 10 -0.08 14.76 21.83
CA PRO A 10 -0.43 13.71 20.89
C PRO A 10 -0.53 12.37 21.63
N HIS A 11 -1.70 11.73 21.57
CA HIS A 11 -1.87 10.36 22.07
C HIS A 11 -0.88 9.42 21.35
N PRO A 12 -0.27 8.45 22.06
CA PRO A 12 0.59 7.48 21.43
C PRO A 12 -0.21 6.70 20.37
N LEU A 13 0.35 6.61 19.16
CA LEU A 13 -0.28 5.84 18.08
C LEU A 13 -0.35 4.36 18.47
N PRO A 14 -1.45 3.66 18.17
CA PRO A 14 -1.59 2.26 18.52
C PRO A 14 -0.58 1.41 17.77
N LEU A 15 -0.05 0.36 18.43
CA LEU A 15 0.89 -0.58 17.81
C LEU A 15 0.24 -1.43 16.71
N GLU A 16 -1.08 -1.62 16.82
CA GLU A 16 -1.88 -2.41 15.90
C GLU A 16 -3.06 -1.59 15.37
N LEU A 17 -3.35 -1.71 14.08
CA LEU A 17 -4.58 -1.26 13.47
C LEU A 17 -5.37 -2.47 12.98
N ARG A 18 -6.67 -2.48 13.25
CA ARG A 18 -7.55 -3.62 12.98
C ARG A 18 -8.77 -3.15 12.22
N TRP A 19 -9.09 -3.89 11.17
CA TRP A 19 -10.30 -3.71 10.38
C TRP A 19 -11.05 -5.03 10.27
N ASP A 20 -12.36 -4.99 10.43
CA ASP A 20 -13.27 -6.13 10.37
C ASP A 20 -14.69 -5.68 9.98
N ALA A 21 -15.68 -6.56 10.09
CA ALA A 21 -17.07 -6.22 9.78
C ALA A 21 -17.65 -5.09 10.66
N ARG A 22 -17.15 -4.88 11.88
CA ARG A 22 -17.60 -3.81 12.80
C ARG A 22 -16.86 -2.49 12.54
N SER A 23 -15.62 -2.56 12.06
CA SER A 23 -14.82 -1.42 11.67
C SER A 23 -14.16 -1.69 10.31
N PRO A 24 -14.91 -1.55 9.20
CA PRO A 24 -14.42 -1.94 7.87
C PRO A 24 -13.26 -1.05 7.40
N LEU A 25 -12.52 -1.55 6.41
CA LEU A 25 -11.51 -0.75 5.73
C LEU A 25 -12.16 0.52 5.15
N PRO A 26 -11.59 1.71 5.41
CA PRO A 26 -12.16 2.95 4.91
C PRO A 26 -12.01 3.05 3.39
N ALA A 27 -13.13 3.16 2.68
CA ALA A 27 -13.17 3.46 1.26
C ALA A 27 -13.28 4.97 1.02
N ARG A 28 -12.51 5.49 0.05
CA ARG A 28 -12.51 6.90 -0.35
C ARG A 28 -12.62 7.03 -1.85
N TRP A 29 -13.22 8.13 -2.30
CA TRP A 29 -13.19 8.55 -3.69
C TRP A 29 -11.76 8.91 -4.11
N VAL A 30 -11.38 8.48 -5.31
CA VAL A 30 -10.13 8.86 -5.96
C VAL A 30 -10.37 10.19 -6.66
N LEU A 31 -10.17 11.29 -5.93
CA LEU A 31 -10.31 12.64 -6.46
C LEU A 31 -8.93 13.19 -6.84
N PRO A 32 -8.79 13.90 -7.97
CA PRO A 32 -7.65 14.77 -8.18
C PRO A 32 -7.66 15.85 -7.09
N ASP A 33 -6.48 16.21 -6.58
CA ASP A 33 -6.36 17.19 -5.50
C ASP A 33 -7.04 18.53 -5.92
N GLY A 34 -7.96 19.03 -5.10
CA GLY A 34 -8.79 20.21 -5.40
C GLY A 34 -10.14 19.94 -6.08
N ALA A 35 -10.39 18.72 -6.55
CA ALA A 35 -11.71 18.32 -7.01
C ALA A 35 -12.63 18.03 -5.80
N ARG A 36 -13.88 18.49 -5.87
CA ARG A 36 -14.89 18.07 -4.91
C ARG A 36 -15.34 16.65 -5.24
N PRO A 37 -15.72 15.84 -4.23
CA PRO A 37 -16.45 14.62 -4.51
C PRO A 37 -17.62 14.97 -5.41
N PRO A 38 -17.97 14.12 -6.39
CA PRO A 38 -19.20 14.34 -7.13
C PRO A 38 -20.31 14.48 -6.08
N VAL A 39 -21.05 15.59 -6.14
CA VAL A 39 -22.40 15.60 -5.57
C VAL A 39 -23.05 14.35 -6.14
N PRO A 40 -23.73 13.50 -5.36
CA PRO A 40 -24.44 12.36 -5.91
C PRO A 40 -25.54 12.88 -6.85
N VAL A 41 -25.15 13.23 -8.07
CA VAL A 41 -26.03 13.27 -9.23
C VAL A 41 -26.48 11.83 -9.32
N ARG A 42 -27.80 11.61 -9.41
CA ARG A 42 -28.41 10.29 -9.55
C ARG A 42 -27.88 9.60 -10.81
N SER A 43 -26.69 9.05 -10.70
CA SER A 43 -26.03 8.19 -11.66
C SER A 43 -26.41 6.78 -11.24
N ASN A 44 -27.07 6.05 -12.12
CA ASN A 44 -27.33 4.62 -11.91
C ASN A 44 -26.06 3.77 -12.05
N LYS A 45 -24.89 4.40 -12.23
CA LYS A 45 -23.61 3.71 -12.40
C LYS A 45 -23.01 3.39 -11.03
N VAL A 46 -22.49 2.18 -10.91
CA VAL A 46 -21.73 1.74 -9.73
C VAL A 46 -20.27 2.20 -9.90
N PRO A 47 -19.71 2.95 -8.93
CA PRO A 47 -18.31 3.35 -8.98
C PRO A 47 -17.36 2.16 -9.07
N LEU A 48 -16.26 2.33 -9.79
CA LEU A 48 -15.22 1.31 -9.86
C LEU A 48 -14.47 1.24 -8.51
N ASP A 49 -14.44 0.08 -7.88
CA ASP A 49 -13.51 -0.19 -6.77
C ASP A 49 -12.12 -0.55 -7.33
N PHE A 50 -11.26 0.47 -7.38
CA PHE A 50 -9.89 0.31 -7.88
C PHE A 50 -9.10 -0.69 -7.06
N THR A 51 -9.21 -0.67 -5.73
CA THR A 51 -8.43 -1.56 -4.87
C THR A 51 -8.87 -3.01 -4.98
N ALA A 52 -10.16 -3.28 -5.16
CA ALA A 52 -10.67 -4.61 -5.45
C ALA A 52 -10.22 -5.11 -6.84
N GLY A 53 -10.24 -4.24 -7.85
CA GLY A 53 -9.72 -4.55 -9.19
C GLY A 53 -8.23 -4.89 -9.17
N MET A 54 -7.42 -4.06 -8.50
CA MET A 54 -5.98 -4.31 -8.33
C MET A 54 -5.71 -5.59 -7.54
N ARG A 55 -6.49 -5.89 -6.50
CA ARG A 55 -6.36 -7.15 -5.75
C ARG A 55 -6.61 -8.36 -6.65
N THR A 56 -7.69 -8.33 -7.42
CA THR A 56 -8.06 -9.40 -8.36
C THR A 56 -6.97 -9.61 -9.40
N LEU A 57 -6.41 -8.52 -9.94
CA LEU A 57 -5.27 -8.57 -10.86
C LEU A 57 -4.05 -9.21 -10.21
N CYS A 58 -3.64 -8.73 -9.03
CA CYS A 58 -2.46 -9.26 -8.35
C CYS A 58 -2.62 -10.74 -7.99
N GLU A 59 -3.82 -11.17 -7.55
CA GLU A 59 -4.13 -12.58 -7.29
C GLU A 59 -3.98 -13.45 -8.55
N ASP A 60 -4.41 -12.96 -9.71
CA ASP A 60 -4.22 -13.68 -10.97
C ASP A 60 -2.74 -13.71 -11.41
N VAL A 61 -2.03 -12.57 -11.32
CA VAL A 61 -0.60 -12.46 -11.64
C VAL A 61 0.22 -13.49 -10.86
N VAL A 62 0.04 -13.55 -9.52
CA VAL A 62 0.82 -14.49 -8.69
C VAL A 62 0.44 -15.95 -8.95
N ALA A 63 -0.79 -16.23 -9.40
CA ALA A 63 -1.20 -17.59 -9.75
C ALA A 63 -0.60 -18.09 -11.07
N ARG A 64 -0.26 -17.17 -12.00
CA ARG A 64 0.20 -17.51 -13.36
C ARG A 64 1.69 -17.27 -13.59
N CYS A 65 2.34 -16.43 -12.80
CA CYS A 65 3.72 -16.03 -12.99
C CYS A 65 4.62 -16.78 -11.99
N GLU A 66 5.36 -17.79 -12.45
CA GLU A 66 6.22 -18.65 -11.61
C GLU A 66 7.12 -17.84 -10.64
N PRO A 67 7.85 -16.79 -11.09
CA PRO A 67 8.72 -16.02 -10.20
C PRO A 67 8.00 -15.22 -9.10
N LEU A 68 6.67 -15.11 -9.16
CA LEU A 68 5.84 -14.34 -8.23
C LEU A 68 4.89 -15.24 -7.40
N ARG A 69 4.89 -16.57 -7.62
CA ARG A 69 3.98 -17.51 -6.94
C ARG A 69 4.11 -17.54 -5.42
N HIS A 70 5.26 -17.14 -4.88
CA HIS A 70 5.51 -17.08 -3.44
C HIS A 70 4.70 -15.96 -2.75
N VAL A 71 4.18 -14.99 -3.51
CA VAL A 71 3.42 -13.87 -2.94
C VAL A 71 2.00 -14.31 -2.57
N HIS A 72 1.73 -14.37 -1.27
CA HIS A 72 0.42 -14.74 -0.74
C HIS A 72 -0.48 -13.51 -0.55
N MET A 73 -1.25 -13.17 -1.58
CA MET A 73 -2.11 -11.97 -1.64
C MET A 73 -3.10 -11.78 -0.47
N PRO A 74 -3.69 -12.83 0.15
CA PRO A 74 -4.48 -12.67 1.38
C PRO A 74 -3.76 -11.99 2.55
N ARG A 75 -2.42 -11.90 2.53
CA ARG A 75 -1.58 -11.19 3.53
C ARG A 75 -0.97 -9.89 2.98
N VAL A 76 -1.38 -9.45 1.79
CA VAL A 76 -0.97 -8.19 1.16
C VAL A 76 -2.16 -7.23 1.14
N LEU A 77 -2.04 -6.11 1.83
CA LEU A 77 -3.08 -5.08 1.82
C LEU A 77 -2.90 -4.12 0.65
N VAL A 78 -3.86 -4.09 -0.26
CA VAL A 78 -3.90 -3.15 -1.38
C VAL A 78 -4.60 -1.87 -0.95
N THR A 79 -3.96 -0.73 -1.20
CA THR A 79 -4.46 0.61 -0.85
C THR A 79 -4.05 1.61 -1.93
N PHE A 80 -4.62 2.81 -1.89
CA PHE A 80 -4.09 3.93 -2.67
C PHE A 80 -3.72 5.13 -1.80
N THR A 81 -2.93 6.04 -2.37
CA THR A 81 -2.71 7.39 -1.86
C THR A 81 -3.05 8.39 -2.97
N PRO A 82 -3.72 9.51 -2.67
CA PRO A 82 -3.89 10.57 -3.64
C PRO A 82 -2.53 11.19 -3.98
N SER A 83 -2.34 11.51 -5.25
CA SER A 83 -1.18 12.23 -5.79
C SER A 83 -1.60 13.60 -6.30
N ARG A 84 -0.86 14.64 -5.89
CA ARG A 84 -1.18 16.04 -6.22
C ARG A 84 -0.93 16.41 -7.68
N ASN A 85 -0.09 15.64 -8.39
CA ASN A 85 0.20 15.86 -9.81
C ASN A 85 -0.01 14.58 -10.62
N ARG A 86 -0.41 14.76 -11.89
CA ARG A 86 -0.53 13.71 -12.90
C ARG A 86 0.78 13.46 -13.66
N SER A 87 1.91 13.91 -13.10
CA SER A 87 3.21 13.74 -13.72
C SER A 87 3.49 12.26 -13.93
N ARG A 88 3.88 11.86 -15.15
CA ARG A 88 4.35 10.49 -15.42
C ARG A 88 5.63 10.16 -14.66
N TYR A 89 6.37 11.19 -14.24
CA TYR A 89 7.55 11.06 -13.41
C TYR A 89 7.19 11.13 -11.92
N GLY A 90 7.81 10.24 -11.14
CA GLY A 90 7.63 10.14 -9.69
C GLY A 90 7.12 8.77 -9.26
N LEU A 91 6.85 8.63 -7.97
CA LEU A 91 6.39 7.37 -7.37
C LEU A 91 5.02 6.95 -7.94
N GLN A 92 4.94 5.78 -8.59
CA GLN A 92 3.72 5.24 -9.17
C GLN A 92 3.01 4.27 -8.23
N ALA A 93 3.78 3.35 -7.67
CA ALA A 93 3.35 2.45 -6.63
C ALA A 93 4.51 2.25 -5.64
N ARG A 94 4.23 1.55 -4.55
CA ARG A 94 5.23 1.02 -3.63
C ARG A 94 4.67 -0.16 -2.85
N VAL A 95 5.48 -1.17 -2.63
CA VAL A 95 5.26 -2.15 -1.56
C VAL A 95 5.94 -1.70 -0.27
N THR A 96 5.24 -1.78 0.85
CA THR A 96 5.76 -1.48 2.19
C THR A 96 5.87 -2.79 2.98
N PRO A 97 7.07 -3.19 3.44
CA PRO A 97 7.21 -4.33 4.35
C PRO A 97 6.66 -3.98 5.74
N LEU A 98 6.03 -4.95 6.41
CA LEU A 98 5.55 -4.83 7.79
C LEU A 98 6.39 -5.64 8.79
N ARG A 99 7.57 -6.10 8.35
CA ARG A 99 8.65 -6.63 9.19
C ARG A 99 9.98 -5.98 8.86
N PHE A 100 10.93 -6.17 9.75
CA PHE A 100 12.32 -5.90 9.48
C PHE A 100 12.96 -7.11 8.79
N ARG A 101 14.29 -7.04 8.70
CA ARG A 101 15.13 -8.07 8.11
C ARG A 101 14.76 -9.48 8.61
N ASP A 102 14.70 -10.42 7.68
CA ASP A 102 14.44 -11.85 7.94
C ASP A 102 13.14 -12.06 8.73
N GLY A 103 12.10 -11.27 8.42
CA GLY A 103 10.80 -11.33 9.06
C GLY A 103 10.75 -10.84 10.50
N ALA A 104 11.84 -10.22 11.01
CA ALA A 104 11.92 -9.80 12.40
C ALA A 104 10.84 -8.78 12.76
N LEU A 105 10.12 -9.04 13.87
CA LEU A 105 9.06 -8.15 14.34
C LEU A 105 9.65 -6.83 14.86
N THR A 106 10.77 -6.90 15.57
CA THR A 106 11.43 -5.75 16.17
C THR A 106 12.84 -5.55 15.63
N ARG A 107 13.31 -4.31 15.68
CA ARG A 107 14.69 -3.95 15.40
C ARG A 107 15.19 -2.98 16.46
N ARG A 108 16.33 -3.30 17.06
CA ARG A 108 17.02 -2.39 17.96
C ARG A 108 17.68 -1.24 17.20
N HIS A 109 17.41 -0.01 17.63
CA HIS A 109 18.10 1.19 17.17
C HIS A 109 18.52 2.04 18.37
N GLY A 110 19.81 2.00 18.69
CA GLY A 110 20.33 2.54 19.95
C GLY A 110 19.79 1.76 21.16
N PRO A 111 19.28 2.43 22.21
CA PRO A 111 18.73 1.78 23.40
C PRO A 111 17.27 1.32 23.23
N THR A 112 16.64 1.61 22.10
CA THR A 112 15.20 1.42 21.90
C THR A 112 14.94 0.36 20.84
N ASP A 113 14.02 -0.56 21.12
CA ASP A 113 13.48 -1.46 20.12
C ASP A 113 12.32 -0.77 19.39
N TYR A 114 12.26 -0.94 18.07
CA TYR A 114 11.19 -0.44 17.24
C TYR A 114 10.44 -1.58 16.61
N GLN A 115 9.15 -1.37 16.36
CA GLN A 115 8.29 -2.25 15.60
C GLN A 115 7.61 -1.46 14.48
N VAL A 116 7.41 -2.07 13.32
CA VAL A 116 6.47 -1.55 12.34
C VAL A 116 5.05 -1.75 12.88
N GLN A 117 4.19 -0.74 12.74
CA GLN A 117 2.77 -0.84 13.09
C GLN A 117 2.13 -2.02 12.35
N ARG A 118 1.45 -2.90 13.09
CA ARG A 118 0.87 -4.13 12.53
C ARG A 118 -0.54 -3.88 12.07
N PHE A 119 -0.87 -4.37 10.89
CA PHE A 119 -2.19 -4.21 10.29
C PHE A 119 -2.91 -5.56 10.28
N PHE A 120 -4.17 -5.58 10.70
CA PHE A 120 -5.01 -6.78 10.65
C PHE A 120 -6.30 -6.49 9.88
N VAL A 121 -6.66 -7.38 8.97
CA VAL A 121 -7.92 -7.34 8.23
C VAL A 121 -8.63 -8.67 8.43
N ASN A 122 -9.85 -8.63 8.97
CA ASN A 122 -10.66 -9.82 9.26
C ASN A 122 -9.87 -10.89 10.03
N GLY A 123 -9.16 -10.48 11.09
CA GLY A 123 -8.34 -11.37 11.92
C GLY A 123 -7.00 -11.80 11.31
N HIS A 124 -6.74 -11.52 10.04
CA HIS A 124 -5.50 -11.85 9.37
C HIS A 124 -4.51 -10.70 9.50
N GLU A 125 -3.33 -10.96 10.06
CA GLU A 125 -2.21 -10.01 9.97
C GLU A 125 -1.76 -9.85 8.51
N MET A 126 -1.55 -8.60 8.10
CA MET A 126 -0.94 -8.21 6.84
C MET A 126 0.57 -8.14 7.02
N LEU A 127 1.32 -8.61 6.02
CA LEU A 127 2.79 -8.57 6.01
C LEU A 127 3.33 -7.50 5.05
N TYR A 128 2.51 -7.09 4.09
CA TYR A 128 2.86 -6.08 3.09
C TYR A 128 1.70 -5.11 2.86
N VAL A 129 2.03 -3.86 2.53
CA VAL A 129 1.06 -2.86 2.05
C VAL A 129 1.46 -2.39 0.65
N LEU A 130 0.68 -2.79 -0.35
CA LEU A 130 0.84 -2.37 -1.74
C LEU A 130 0.03 -1.09 -1.98
N THR A 131 0.73 0.03 -2.16
CA THR A 131 0.14 1.37 -2.31
C THR A 131 0.27 1.86 -3.74
N PHE A 132 -0.83 2.24 -4.38
CA PHE A 132 -0.82 2.92 -5.68
C PHE A 132 -1.04 4.43 -5.54
N CYS A 133 -0.30 5.25 -6.30
CA CYS A 133 -0.44 6.71 -6.32
C CYS A 133 -1.47 7.11 -7.39
N LEU A 134 -2.66 7.56 -7.00
CA LEU A 134 -3.73 7.90 -7.94
C LEU A 134 -4.00 9.41 -8.04
N PRO A 135 -4.36 9.93 -9.23
CA PRO A 135 -4.58 9.22 -10.49
C PRO A 135 -3.29 8.91 -11.27
N ARG A 136 -2.11 9.28 -10.77
CA ARG A 136 -0.84 9.18 -11.50
C ARG A 136 -0.59 7.80 -12.12
N PHE A 137 -0.73 6.74 -11.34
CA PHE A 137 -0.53 5.36 -11.77
C PHE A 137 -1.46 4.97 -12.91
N ILE A 138 -2.75 5.31 -12.82
CA ILE A 138 -3.74 4.90 -13.81
C ILE A 138 -3.65 5.71 -15.12
N ASP A 139 -2.97 6.85 -15.12
CA ASP A 139 -2.73 7.65 -16.33
C ASP A 139 -1.43 7.24 -17.08
N GLN A 140 -0.73 6.20 -16.62
CA GLN A 140 0.37 5.59 -17.36
C GLN A 140 -0.14 4.83 -18.60
N PRO A 141 0.72 4.49 -19.57
CA PRO A 141 0.39 3.50 -20.60
C PRO A 141 0.04 2.14 -20.00
N PHE A 142 -0.85 1.36 -20.64
CA PHE A 142 -1.32 0.07 -20.12
C PHE A 142 -0.18 -0.89 -19.75
N HIS A 143 0.80 -1.04 -20.63
CA HIS A 143 1.94 -1.93 -20.41
C HIS A 143 2.80 -1.48 -19.21
N GLU A 144 3.07 -0.19 -19.10
CA GLU A 144 3.78 0.42 -17.95
C GLU A 144 3.05 0.23 -16.61
N LYS A 145 1.71 0.23 -16.62
CA LYS A 145 0.92 -0.10 -15.41
C LYS A 145 1.21 -1.53 -14.95
N LEU A 146 1.28 -2.48 -15.88
CA LEU A 146 1.57 -3.88 -15.57
C LEU A 146 3.03 -4.08 -15.16
N ILE A 147 3.98 -3.44 -15.83
CA ILE A 147 5.40 -3.45 -15.40
C ILE A 147 5.50 -2.96 -13.95
N THR A 148 4.83 -1.85 -13.62
CA THR A 148 4.79 -1.33 -12.25
C THR A 148 4.23 -2.37 -11.27
N VAL A 149 3.13 -3.05 -11.61
CA VAL A 149 2.54 -4.10 -10.74
C VAL A 149 3.52 -5.25 -10.52
N PHE A 150 4.15 -5.75 -11.58
CA PHE A 150 5.10 -6.86 -11.50
C PHE A 150 6.33 -6.45 -10.68
N HIS A 151 6.84 -5.24 -10.89
CA HIS A 151 7.96 -4.67 -10.16
C HIS A 151 7.70 -4.65 -8.65
N GLU A 152 6.53 -4.12 -8.24
CA GLU A 152 6.18 -4.07 -6.81
C GLU A 152 5.95 -5.45 -6.18
N LEU A 153 5.36 -6.39 -6.93
CA LEU A 153 5.21 -7.76 -6.45
C LEU A 153 6.57 -8.48 -6.34
N TYR A 154 7.49 -8.23 -7.26
CA TYR A 154 8.82 -8.83 -7.24
C TYR A 154 9.66 -8.38 -6.03
N HIS A 155 9.41 -7.17 -5.52
CA HIS A 155 10.03 -6.69 -4.27
C HIS A 155 9.64 -7.48 -3.03
N VAL A 156 8.58 -8.28 -3.06
CA VAL A 156 8.22 -9.17 -1.94
C VAL A 156 9.29 -10.26 -1.79
N ALA A 157 9.79 -10.46 -0.57
CA ALA A 157 10.80 -11.47 -0.28
C ALA A 157 10.31 -12.88 -0.67
N PRO A 158 11.18 -13.73 -1.26
CA PRO A 158 10.86 -15.12 -1.60
C PRO A 158 10.25 -15.93 -0.44
N GLU A 159 10.70 -15.66 0.79
CA GLU A 159 10.27 -16.32 2.02
C GLU A 159 8.89 -15.83 2.51
N PHE A 160 8.38 -14.73 1.92
CA PHE A 160 7.11 -14.10 2.29
C PHE A 160 6.99 -13.80 3.80
N ASP A 161 8.07 -13.36 4.41
CA ASP A 161 8.18 -13.16 5.86
C ASP A 161 7.83 -11.73 6.33
N GLY A 162 7.48 -10.84 5.40
CA GLY A 162 7.20 -9.43 5.65
C GLY A 162 8.40 -8.50 5.45
N ASP A 163 9.58 -8.99 5.05
CA ASP A 163 10.73 -8.21 4.56
C ASP A 163 10.67 -8.04 3.02
N LEU A 164 11.49 -7.15 2.48
CA LEU A 164 11.68 -7.02 1.04
C LEU A 164 12.77 -7.97 0.53
N ARG A 165 12.62 -8.40 -0.73
CA ARG A 165 13.63 -9.13 -1.47
C ARG A 165 14.95 -8.36 -1.44
N ARG A 166 16.03 -9.05 -1.09
CA ARG A 166 17.40 -8.53 -1.08
C ARG A 166 18.16 -9.14 -2.25
N HIS A 167 18.88 -8.30 -2.99
CA HIS A 167 19.82 -8.77 -4.02
C HIS A 167 21.22 -8.91 -3.39
N PRO A 168 21.99 -9.95 -3.71
CA PRO A 168 23.37 -10.07 -3.23
C PRO A 168 24.21 -8.91 -3.79
N GLY A 169 24.72 -8.05 -2.91
CA GLY A 169 25.49 -6.86 -3.28
C GLY A 169 25.50 -5.81 -2.17
N ARG A 170 26.49 -4.90 -2.20
CA ARG A 170 26.78 -3.91 -1.14
C ARG A 170 25.73 -2.80 -0.99
N TYR A 171 24.67 -2.81 -1.81
CA TYR A 171 23.58 -1.86 -1.79
C TYR A 171 22.25 -2.61 -1.64
N THR A 172 21.77 -2.63 -0.40
CA THR A 172 20.78 -3.59 0.10
C THR A 172 19.32 -3.25 -0.23
N VAL A 173 19.05 -2.26 -1.07
CA VAL A 173 17.78 -2.00 -1.77
C VAL A 173 18.13 -1.16 -3.01
N HIS A 174 18.08 -1.78 -4.19
CA HIS A 174 18.32 -1.18 -5.52
C HIS A 174 19.76 -0.70 -5.81
N SER A 175 20.66 -1.59 -6.23
CA SER A 175 21.72 -1.15 -7.15
C SER A 175 22.07 -2.20 -8.21
N HIS A 176 22.22 -1.70 -9.44
CA HIS A 176 22.60 -2.35 -10.71
C HIS A 176 21.53 -3.28 -11.34
N SER A 177 20.87 -2.96 -12.46
CA SER A 177 20.57 -1.71 -13.15
C SER A 177 19.04 -1.60 -13.23
N LYS A 178 18.49 -0.41 -13.02
CA LYS A 178 17.03 -0.18 -13.15
C LYS A 178 16.50 -0.73 -14.48
N ASP A 179 17.29 -0.58 -15.53
CA ASP A 179 16.95 -0.96 -16.89
C ASP A 179 16.85 -2.47 -17.09
N GLN A 180 17.82 -3.29 -16.63
CA GLN A 180 17.72 -4.76 -16.74
C GLN A 180 16.58 -5.32 -15.89
N TYR A 181 16.29 -4.66 -14.77
CA TYR A 181 15.18 -5.05 -13.92
C TYR A 181 13.83 -4.73 -14.59
N ASP A 182 13.71 -3.54 -15.15
CA ASP A 182 12.52 -3.10 -15.87
C ASP A 182 12.32 -3.94 -17.16
N GLU A 183 13.40 -4.30 -17.87
CA GLU A 183 13.40 -5.27 -18.99
C GLU A 183 12.87 -6.63 -18.56
N ARG A 184 13.37 -7.17 -17.44
CA ARG A 184 12.90 -8.46 -16.92
C ARG A 184 11.41 -8.42 -16.55
N MET A 185 10.94 -7.32 -15.98
CA MET A 185 9.50 -7.17 -15.68
C MET A 185 8.68 -7.08 -16.97
N ALA A 186 9.17 -6.38 -18.00
CA ALA A 186 8.53 -6.33 -19.31
C ALA A 186 8.38 -7.73 -19.93
N GLU A 187 9.44 -8.57 -19.90
CA GLU A 187 9.36 -9.96 -20.37
C GLU A 187 8.27 -10.76 -19.65
N LEU A 188 8.17 -10.62 -18.32
CA LEU A 188 7.16 -11.32 -17.53
C LEU A 188 5.74 -10.83 -17.85
N VAL A 189 5.58 -9.52 -18.09
CA VAL A 189 4.31 -8.92 -18.50
C VAL A 189 3.91 -9.44 -19.87
N ASP A 190 4.81 -9.47 -20.84
CA ASP A 190 4.52 -9.96 -22.19
C ASP A 190 4.16 -11.44 -22.17
N ALA A 191 4.91 -12.24 -21.41
CA ALA A 191 4.63 -13.65 -21.17
C ALA A 191 3.26 -13.89 -20.51
N TYR A 192 2.88 -13.04 -19.55
CA TYR A 192 1.58 -13.08 -18.88
C TYR A 192 0.45 -12.74 -19.85
N LEU A 193 0.58 -11.63 -20.60
CA LEU A 193 -0.43 -11.16 -21.55
C LEU A 193 -0.64 -12.15 -22.71
N ALA A 194 0.43 -12.69 -23.28
CA ALA A 194 0.36 -13.58 -24.44
C ALA A 194 -0.39 -14.89 -24.16
N ARG A 195 -0.41 -15.34 -22.90
CA ARG A 195 -1.04 -16.61 -22.50
C ARG A 195 -2.30 -16.41 -21.66
N HIS A 196 -2.77 -15.17 -21.53
CA HIS A 196 -3.83 -14.87 -20.58
C HIS A 196 -5.21 -15.29 -21.10
N PRO A 197 -5.95 -16.18 -20.41
CA PRO A 197 -7.24 -16.65 -20.90
C PRO A 197 -8.40 -15.66 -20.64
N ASP A 198 -8.23 -14.74 -19.69
CA ASP A 198 -9.31 -13.86 -19.23
C ASP A 198 -8.86 -12.39 -19.13
N PRO A 199 -9.01 -11.58 -20.19
CA PRO A 199 -8.61 -10.18 -20.17
C PRO A 199 -9.31 -9.33 -19.09
N SER A 200 -10.45 -9.77 -18.56
CA SER A 200 -11.25 -9.00 -17.59
C SER A 200 -10.47 -8.69 -16.30
N LYS A 201 -9.44 -9.48 -15.98
CA LYS A 201 -8.55 -9.28 -14.82
C LYS A 201 -7.77 -7.97 -14.86
N PHE A 202 -7.46 -7.46 -16.05
CA PHE A 202 -6.65 -6.25 -16.24
C PHE A 202 -7.27 -5.23 -17.20
N GLU A 203 -8.44 -5.51 -17.78
CA GLU A 203 -9.06 -4.65 -18.79
C GLU A 203 -9.28 -3.22 -18.30
N PHE A 204 -9.65 -3.02 -17.04
CA PHE A 204 -9.82 -1.68 -16.45
C PHE A 204 -8.53 -0.85 -16.48
N LEU A 205 -7.35 -1.49 -16.50
CA LEU A 205 -6.07 -0.78 -16.63
C LEU A 205 -5.81 -0.29 -18.06
N ARG A 206 -6.59 -0.68 -19.06
CA ARG A 206 -6.44 -0.12 -20.43
C ARG A 206 -6.95 1.32 -20.51
N ALA A 207 -7.92 1.67 -19.68
CA ALA A 207 -8.50 3.01 -19.62
C ALA A 207 -7.65 3.97 -18.77
N SER A 208 -7.75 5.26 -19.09
CA SER A 208 -7.26 6.38 -18.30
C SER A 208 -8.18 6.64 -17.09
N TYR A 209 -7.71 7.48 -16.16
CA TYR A 209 -8.55 7.93 -15.04
C TYR A 209 -9.89 8.50 -15.49
N ARG A 210 -9.87 9.34 -16.53
CA ARG A 210 -11.07 10.05 -17.00
C ARG A 210 -12.07 9.10 -17.64
N GLU A 211 -11.60 8.19 -18.48
CA GLU A 211 -12.46 7.18 -19.12
C GLU A 211 -13.13 6.29 -18.07
N LEU A 212 -12.38 5.82 -17.06
CA LEU A 212 -12.94 5.05 -15.95
C LEU A 212 -13.96 5.86 -15.14
N TRP A 213 -13.64 7.12 -14.86
CA TRP A 213 -14.56 8.00 -14.15
C TRP A 213 -15.88 8.17 -14.90
N ASP A 214 -15.81 8.48 -16.19
CA ASP A 214 -16.98 8.71 -17.04
C ASP A 214 -17.78 7.42 -17.25
N ALA A 215 -17.10 6.27 -17.40
CA ALA A 215 -17.73 4.96 -17.57
C ALA A 215 -18.48 4.49 -16.32
N HIS A 216 -17.90 4.66 -15.12
CA HIS A 216 -18.41 4.11 -13.86
C HIS A 216 -19.08 5.13 -12.93
N GLY A 217 -19.13 6.41 -13.30
CA GLY A 217 -19.63 7.47 -12.40
C GLY A 217 -18.64 7.80 -11.26
N GLY A 218 -17.42 7.30 -11.36
CA GLY A 218 -16.28 7.61 -10.51
C GLY A 218 -15.53 6.37 -10.02
N ILE A 219 -14.47 6.62 -9.25
CA ILE A 219 -13.54 5.60 -8.77
C ILE A 219 -13.41 5.71 -7.25
N THR A 220 -13.51 4.59 -6.56
CA THR A 220 -13.29 4.45 -5.12
C THR A 220 -12.16 3.46 -4.83
N GLY A 221 -11.63 3.49 -3.61
CA GLY A 221 -10.72 2.45 -3.15
C GLY A 221 -10.43 2.53 -1.65
N VAL A 222 -9.81 1.49 -1.11
CA VAL A 222 -9.33 1.43 0.27
C VAL A 222 -8.17 2.41 0.49
N VAL A 223 -8.21 3.13 1.62
CA VAL A 223 -7.15 4.05 2.06
C VAL A 223 -6.75 3.77 3.51
N VAL A 224 -5.59 3.14 3.72
CA VAL A 224 -5.03 2.98 5.07
C VAL A 224 -3.92 3.98 5.37
N PRO A 225 -3.68 4.34 6.64
CA PRO A 225 -2.56 5.18 7.00
C PRO A 225 -1.23 4.51 6.61
N ARG A 226 -0.21 5.31 6.31
CA ARG A 226 1.14 4.78 6.12
C ARG A 226 1.63 4.15 7.44
N PRO A 227 2.07 2.88 7.45
CA PRO A 227 2.59 2.22 8.64
C PRO A 227 3.69 3.05 9.29
N LYS A 228 3.69 3.09 10.62
CA LYS A 228 4.65 3.86 11.43
C LYS A 228 5.64 2.93 12.11
N LEU A 229 6.87 3.39 12.28
CA LEU A 229 7.83 2.77 13.19
C LEU A 229 7.56 3.31 14.60
N LEU A 230 7.21 2.41 15.51
CA LEU A 230 6.81 2.76 16.88
C LEU A 230 7.78 2.12 17.87
N PRO A 231 8.21 2.85 18.92
CA PRO A 231 9.06 2.28 19.96
C PRO A 231 8.28 1.22 20.76
N VAL A 232 8.93 0.10 21.04
CA VAL A 232 8.45 -1.01 21.87
C VAL A 232 9.47 -1.28 22.97
N GLY A 233 9.03 -1.60 24.20
CA GLY A 233 9.91 -1.79 25.36
C GLY A 233 9.73 -0.74 26.47
N VAL A 234 10.62 -0.73 27.46
CA VAL A 234 10.44 -0.07 28.79
C VAL A 234 10.19 1.45 28.74
N VAL A 235 10.50 2.12 27.63
CA VAL A 235 10.17 3.55 27.44
C VAL A 235 8.65 3.79 27.33
N SER A 236 7.87 2.77 26.92
CA SER A 236 6.41 2.87 26.80
C SER A 236 5.69 2.85 28.16
N ARG A 237 6.33 2.36 29.23
CA ARG A 237 5.76 2.41 30.60
C ARG A 237 6.03 3.75 31.28
N GLN A 238 7.15 4.42 31.02
CA GLN A 238 7.45 5.72 31.65
C GLN A 238 6.59 6.86 31.11
N VAL A 239 6.13 6.79 29.86
CA VAL A 239 5.16 7.75 29.30
C VAL A 239 3.74 7.50 29.86
N ALA A 240 3.39 6.24 30.17
CA ALA A 240 2.13 5.91 30.83
C ALA A 240 2.15 6.27 32.34
N ALA A 241 3.25 5.99 33.04
CA ALA A 241 3.41 6.26 34.47
C ALA A 241 3.52 7.76 34.79
N ARG A 242 4.12 8.57 33.92
CA ARG A 242 4.17 10.05 34.10
C ARG A 242 2.83 10.75 33.93
N ASN A 243 1.79 10.09 33.40
CA ASN A 243 0.45 10.65 33.27
C ASN A 243 -0.52 10.21 34.39
N HIS A 244 -0.07 9.41 35.37
CA HIS A 244 -0.87 9.03 36.55
C HIS A 244 -0.32 9.58 37.87
N GLY A 245 0.79 10.33 37.84
CA GLY A 245 1.47 10.81 39.05
C GLY A 245 1.47 12.32 39.28
N SER A 246 0.74 13.13 38.50
CA SER A 246 0.67 14.60 38.69
C SER A 246 -0.70 15.06 39.18
N GLY A 247 -1.21 14.37 40.20
CA GLY A 247 -2.49 14.66 40.86
C GLY A 247 -2.43 14.29 42.33
N ALA A 248 -1.37 14.71 43.02
CA ALA A 248 -1.28 14.77 44.48
C ALA A 248 -0.02 15.56 44.84
N GLU A 249 -0.18 16.88 44.94
CA GLU A 249 0.32 17.77 45.99
C GLU A 249 -0.08 19.22 45.65
#